data_AF-A0A956VN08-F1
#
_entry.id   AF-A0A956VN08-F1
#
_cell.length_a   1.000
_cell.length_b   1.000
_cell.length_c   1.000
_cell.angle_alpha   90.00
_cell.angle_beta   90.00
_cell.angle_gamma   90.00
#
_symmetry.space_group_name_H-M   'P 1'
#
loop_
_entity.id
_entity.type
_entity.pdbx_description
1 polymer ?
#
loop_
_entity_poly.entity_id
_entity_poly.type
_entity_poly.pdbx_seq_one_letter_code
_entity_poly.pdbx_strand_id
1 'polypeptide(L)'
;VQPGEEVRAGQLLVVMEAMKMEHELRAATGGVVLEVAAAPGDTVLTGTVLLRLDEQEGAGGTEDVAEEVDLDEIRPDLAEIMARRAATLDEHRPAAVERRRATGQRTARENVADLVDAGTFVEIGQLALAAQRRRRSRQELIEKSPADGMITGFGSINGGLFDEPANRCAVMAYDYTVFAGTQG
;
A
#
# COMPACT_ATOMS: atom_id res chain seq x y z
N VAL A 1 -15.12 31.71 1.68
CA VAL A 1 -16.50 32.17 1.37
C VAL A 1 -16.74 33.57 1.93
N GLN A 2 -17.73 34.30 1.42
CA GLN A 2 -18.13 35.64 1.87
C GLN A 2 -19.66 35.76 2.08
N PRO A 3 -20.15 36.72 2.88
CA PRO A 3 -21.59 36.95 3.03
C PRO A 3 -22.30 37.21 1.69
N GLY A 4 -23.47 36.62 1.50
CA GLY A 4 -24.27 36.65 0.27
C GLY A 4 -23.87 35.62 -0.80
N GLU A 5 -22.83 34.82 -0.55
CA GLU A 5 -22.39 33.76 -1.48
C GLU A 5 -23.31 32.54 -1.39
N GLU A 6 -23.81 32.07 -2.53
CA GLU A 6 -24.46 30.76 -2.64
C GLU A 6 -23.41 29.65 -2.56
N VAL A 7 -23.63 28.68 -1.68
CA VAL A 7 -22.75 27.53 -1.46
C VAL A 7 -23.53 26.23 -1.61
N ARG A 8 -22.85 25.21 -2.11
CA ARG A 8 -23.41 23.87 -2.33
C ARG A 8 -23.09 22.93 -1.18
N ALA A 9 -23.89 21.88 -1.02
CA ALA A 9 -23.54 20.78 -0.11
C ALA A 9 -22.16 20.21 -0.49
N GLY A 10 -21.30 19.96 0.50
CA GLY A 10 -19.93 19.49 0.33
C GLY A 10 -18.90 20.55 -0.06
N GLN A 11 -19.32 21.78 -0.41
CA GLN A 11 -18.40 22.88 -0.73
C GLN A 11 -17.58 23.27 0.50
N LEU A 12 -16.27 23.47 0.30
CA LEU A 12 -15.37 23.94 1.36
C LEU A 12 -15.75 25.34 1.81
N LEU A 13 -16.01 25.51 3.11
CA LEU A 13 -16.40 26.79 3.70
C LEU A 13 -15.25 27.44 4.48
N VAL A 14 -14.61 26.68 5.36
CA VAL A 14 -13.54 27.15 6.26
C VAL A 14 -12.44 26.10 6.34
N VAL A 15 -11.19 26.55 6.39
CA VAL A 15 -10.04 25.71 6.74
C VAL A 15 -9.55 26.15 8.11
N MET A 16 -9.44 25.21 9.04
CA MET A 16 -8.91 25.45 10.39
C MET A 16 -7.57 24.77 10.55
N GLU A 17 -6.57 25.49 11.06
CA GLU A 17 -5.30 24.89 11.47
C GLU A 17 -5.36 24.50 12.95
N ALA A 18 -5.12 23.23 13.26
CA ALA A 18 -4.98 22.73 14.61
C ALA A 18 -3.84 21.71 14.68
N MET A 19 -2.92 21.89 15.63
CA MET A 19 -1.82 20.94 15.89
C MET A 19 -1.03 20.52 14.64
N LYS A 20 -0.63 21.49 13.79
CA LYS A 20 0.10 21.26 12.52
C LYS A 20 -0.71 20.54 11.43
N MET A 21 -2.02 20.42 11.60
CA MET A 21 -2.93 19.79 10.65
C MET A 21 -4.02 20.77 10.22
N GLU A 22 -4.34 20.77 8.94
CA GLU A 22 -5.48 21.51 8.39
C GLU A 22 -6.74 20.64 8.43
N HIS A 23 -7.84 21.23 8.88
CA HIS A 23 -9.15 20.60 8.93
C HIS A 23 -10.10 21.39 8.05
N GLU A 24 -10.65 20.71 7.06
CA GLU A 24 -11.63 21.29 6.14
C GLU A 24 -13.04 21.17 6.71
N LEU A 25 -13.72 22.30 6.88
CA LEU A 25 -15.14 22.36 7.20
C LEU A 25 -15.93 22.62 5.92
N ARG A 26 -16.72 21.63 5.53
CA ARG A 26 -17.55 21.63 4.32
C ARG A 26 -19.01 21.85 4.66
N ALA A 27 -19.76 22.47 3.76
CA ALA A 27 -21.19 22.72 3.94
C ALA A 27 -21.94 21.39 4.03
N ALA A 28 -22.75 21.20 5.07
CA ALA A 28 -23.59 20.00 5.20
C ALA A 28 -24.72 19.98 4.17
N THR A 29 -25.23 21.17 3.82
CA THR A 29 -26.34 21.41 2.90
C THR A 29 -26.01 22.59 1.99
N GLY A 30 -26.77 22.74 0.90
CA GLY A 30 -26.70 23.94 0.07
C GLY A 30 -27.44 25.11 0.71
N GLY A 31 -27.01 26.34 0.43
CA GLY A 31 -27.59 27.53 1.03
C GLY A 31 -26.87 28.83 0.69
N VAL A 32 -27.23 29.93 1.35
CA VAL A 32 -26.59 31.24 1.21
C VAL A 32 -25.83 31.59 2.48
N VAL A 33 -24.56 31.97 2.35
CA VAL A 33 -23.75 32.43 3.50
C VAL A 33 -24.34 33.74 4.01
N LEU A 34 -24.90 33.72 5.22
CA LEU A 34 -25.47 34.91 5.84
C LEU A 34 -24.38 35.82 6.41
N GLU A 35 -23.39 35.22 7.06
CA GLU A 35 -22.37 35.93 7.83
C GLU A 35 -21.13 35.05 7.94
N VAL A 36 -19.95 35.67 7.86
CA VAL A 36 -18.68 35.04 8.23
C VAL A 36 -18.22 35.73 9.52
N ALA A 37 -18.27 34.99 10.62
CA ALA A 37 -18.08 35.51 11.98
C ALA A 37 -16.62 35.43 12.47
N ALA A 38 -15.76 34.70 11.75
CA ALA A 38 -14.34 34.57 12.05
C ALA A 38 -13.47 35.08 10.88
N ALA A 39 -12.39 35.79 11.18
CA ALA A 39 -11.42 36.23 10.19
C ALA A 39 -10.21 35.27 10.11
N PRO A 40 -9.52 35.19 8.96
CA PRO A 40 -8.28 34.43 8.86
C PRO A 40 -7.25 34.88 9.90
N GLY A 41 -6.71 33.93 10.66
CA GLY A 41 -5.75 34.19 11.74
C GLY A 41 -6.38 34.30 13.14
N ASP A 42 -7.71 34.34 13.26
CA ASP A 42 -8.36 34.32 14.56
C ASP A 42 -8.15 32.98 15.27
N THR A 43 -7.94 33.03 16.59
CA THR A 43 -7.91 31.83 17.42
C THR A 43 -9.33 31.47 17.83
N VAL A 44 -9.80 30.30 17.41
CA VAL A 44 -11.17 29.82 17.67
C VAL A 44 -11.13 28.63 18.63
N LEU A 45 -12.15 28.52 19.50
CA LEU A 45 -12.31 27.42 20.46
C LEU A 45 -13.50 26.55 20.06
N THR A 46 -13.62 25.38 20.68
CA THR A 46 -14.79 24.51 20.50
C THR A 46 -16.07 25.29 20.85
N GLY A 47 -17.02 25.33 19.91
CA GLY A 47 -18.28 26.05 20.06
C GLY A 47 -18.26 27.50 19.54
N THR A 48 -17.12 28.02 19.09
CA THR A 48 -17.08 29.32 18.39
C THR A 48 -17.81 29.22 17.04
N VAL A 49 -18.74 30.14 16.79
CA VAL A 49 -19.43 30.24 15.48
C VAL A 49 -18.46 30.84 14.47
N LEU A 50 -18.22 30.13 13.36
CA LEU A 50 -17.31 30.57 12.29
C LEU A 50 -18.04 31.29 11.16
N LEU A 51 -19.24 30.81 10.82
CA LEU A 51 -20.14 31.40 9.83
C LEU A 51 -21.59 30.97 10.12
N ARG A 52 -22.53 31.67 9.50
CA ARG A 52 -23.95 31.30 9.47
C ARG A 52 -24.39 31.05 8.04
N LEU A 53 -25.15 29.98 7.84
CA LEU A 53 -25.68 29.56 6.56
C LEU A 53 -27.22 29.58 6.65
N ASP A 54 -27.87 30.16 5.64
CA ASP A 54 -29.30 29.99 5.40
C ASP A 54 -29.48 28.79 4.48
N GLU A 55 -29.92 27.67 5.05
CA GLU A 55 -30.07 26.42 4.30
C GLU A 55 -31.24 26.54 3.32
N GLN A 56 -31.00 26.21 2.06
CA GLN A 56 -32.02 26.25 1.02
C GLN A 56 -32.10 24.89 0.32
N GLU A 57 -33.27 24.25 0.39
CA GLU A 57 -33.54 23.02 -0.34
C GLU A 57 -33.43 23.27 -1.84
N GLY A 58 -32.48 22.59 -2.50
CA GLY A 58 -32.29 22.65 -3.95
C GLY A 58 -31.04 23.39 -4.44
N ALA A 59 -30.21 23.96 -3.54
CA ALA A 59 -28.93 24.56 -3.91
C ALA A 59 -27.85 23.48 -4.16
N GLY A 60 -27.95 22.84 -5.33
CA GLY A 60 -26.88 22.16 -6.04
C GLY A 60 -26.20 21.02 -5.27
N GLY A 61 -26.83 19.85 -5.28
CA GLY A 61 -26.06 18.62 -5.15
C GLY A 61 -25.03 18.58 -6.28
N THR A 62 -23.76 18.46 -5.96
CA THR A 62 -22.86 17.78 -6.89
C THR A 62 -23.49 16.41 -7.11
N GLU A 63 -24.05 16.21 -8.31
CA GLU A 63 -23.74 14.96 -8.97
C GLU A 63 -22.21 14.93 -8.98
N ASP A 64 -21.62 14.26 -8.00
CA ASP A 64 -20.37 13.58 -8.26
C ASP A 64 -20.72 12.74 -9.48
N VAL A 65 -20.43 13.28 -10.67
CA VAL A 65 -20.21 12.45 -11.83
C VAL A 65 -18.99 11.66 -11.41
N ALA A 66 -19.24 10.56 -10.70
CA ALA A 66 -18.28 9.51 -10.51
C ALA A 66 -17.90 9.16 -11.94
N GLU A 67 -16.78 9.70 -12.40
CA GLU A 67 -16.14 9.17 -13.59
C GLU A 67 -16.11 7.67 -13.35
N GLU A 68 -16.70 6.93 -14.29
CA GLU A 68 -16.76 5.48 -14.22
C GLU A 68 -15.31 4.99 -14.40
N VAL A 69 -14.58 4.93 -13.29
CA VAL A 69 -13.19 4.48 -13.27
C VAL A 69 -13.22 2.96 -13.34
N ASP A 70 -12.55 2.42 -14.36
CA ASP A 70 -12.31 0.98 -14.44
C ASP A 70 -11.39 0.54 -13.29
N LEU A 71 -11.97 -0.15 -12.30
CA LEU A 71 -11.23 -0.66 -11.14
C LEU A 71 -10.31 -1.85 -11.50
N ASP A 72 -10.52 -2.44 -12.68
CA ASP A 72 -9.69 -3.54 -13.19
C ASP A 72 -8.52 -3.03 -14.06
N GLU A 73 -8.46 -1.72 -14.37
CA GLU A 73 -7.34 -1.13 -15.09
C GLU A 73 -6.05 -1.23 -14.25
N ILE A 74 -5.09 -2.02 -14.73
CA ILE A 74 -3.77 -2.13 -14.11
C ILE A 74 -2.94 -0.91 -14.50
N ARG A 75 -2.78 0.01 -13.53
CA ARG A 75 -1.90 1.16 -13.66
C ARG A 75 -0.46 0.75 -14.04
N PRO A 76 0.27 1.56 -14.83
CA PRO A 76 1.64 1.24 -15.25
C PRO A 76 2.64 1.00 -14.10
N ASP A 77 2.49 1.72 -12.99
CA ASP A 77 3.36 1.56 -11.82
C ASP A 77 3.06 0.27 -11.03
N LEU A 78 1.79 -0.11 -10.93
CA LEU A 78 1.37 -1.39 -10.38
C LEU A 78 1.89 -2.55 -11.26
N ALA A 79 1.78 -2.43 -12.58
CA ALA A 79 2.31 -3.41 -13.52
C ALA A 79 3.83 -3.60 -13.35
N GLU A 80 4.59 -2.52 -13.13
CA GLU A 80 6.04 -2.59 -12.87
C GLU A 80 6.33 -3.39 -11.58
N ILE A 81 5.59 -3.14 -10.50
CA ILE A 81 5.75 -3.87 -9.23
C ILE A 81 5.39 -5.34 -9.39
N MET A 82 4.27 -5.64 -10.07
CA MET A 82 3.84 -7.02 -10.34
C MET A 82 4.92 -7.77 -11.14
N ALA A 83 5.46 -7.16 -12.19
CA ALA A 83 6.54 -7.76 -12.99
C ALA A 83 7.80 -8.03 -12.16
N ARG A 84 8.19 -7.09 -11.29
CA ARG A 84 9.36 -7.28 -10.40
C ARG A 84 9.16 -8.38 -9.37
N ARG A 85 7.96 -8.51 -8.79
CA ARG A 85 7.64 -9.61 -7.88
C ARG A 85 7.63 -10.94 -8.62
N ALA A 86 6.98 -11.00 -9.79
CA ALA A 86 6.90 -12.19 -10.62
C ALA A 86 8.29 -12.74 -10.98
N ALA A 87 9.24 -11.87 -11.35
CA ALA A 87 10.62 -12.27 -11.66
C ALA A 87 11.37 -12.99 -10.51
N THR A 88 10.90 -12.86 -9.26
CA THR A 88 11.50 -13.54 -8.09
C THR A 88 10.90 -14.92 -7.86
N LEU A 89 9.79 -15.27 -8.50
CA LEU A 89 9.07 -16.53 -8.35
C LEU A 89 9.67 -17.63 -9.21
N ASP A 90 9.49 -18.88 -8.78
CA ASP A 90 10.04 -20.05 -9.46
C ASP A 90 9.55 -20.18 -10.91
N GLU A 91 8.29 -19.80 -11.17
CA GLU A 91 7.67 -19.77 -12.52
C GLU A 91 8.48 -18.94 -13.53
N HIS A 92 9.14 -17.88 -13.06
CA HIS A 92 9.98 -17.00 -13.89
C HIS A 92 11.47 -17.32 -13.78
N ARG A 93 11.84 -18.44 -13.14
CA ARG A 93 13.24 -18.84 -12.91
C ARG A 93 13.49 -20.31 -13.31
N PRO A 94 13.10 -20.76 -14.52
CA PRO A 94 13.14 -22.17 -14.91
C PRO A 94 14.54 -22.79 -14.80
N ALA A 95 15.60 -22.07 -15.20
CA ALA A 95 16.97 -22.57 -15.09
C ALA A 95 17.45 -22.74 -13.63
N ALA A 96 16.93 -21.95 -12.68
CA ALA A 96 17.23 -22.13 -11.27
C ALA A 96 16.50 -23.35 -10.69
N VAL A 97 15.22 -23.51 -11.05
CA VAL A 97 14.39 -24.66 -10.68
C VAL A 97 15.02 -25.95 -11.21
N GLU A 98 15.39 -25.99 -12.48
CA GLU A 98 16.00 -27.17 -13.12
C GLU A 98 17.30 -27.58 -12.42
N ARG A 99 18.16 -26.62 -12.04
CA ARG A 99 19.39 -26.91 -11.27
C ARG A 99 19.09 -27.58 -9.93
N ARG A 100 17.99 -27.23 -9.25
CA ARG A 100 17.55 -27.88 -8.00
C ARG A 100 16.99 -29.27 -8.26
N ARG A 101 16.18 -29.42 -9.31
CA ARG A 101 15.62 -30.73 -9.71
C ARG A 101 16.69 -31.72 -10.11
N ALA A 102 17.73 -31.29 -10.80
CA ALA A 102 18.86 -32.13 -11.20
C ALA A 102 19.57 -32.80 -10.00
N THR A 103 19.48 -32.21 -8.82
CA THR A 103 20.04 -32.77 -7.56
C THR A 103 18.98 -33.40 -6.66
N GLY A 104 17.74 -33.55 -7.13
CA GLY A 104 16.63 -34.10 -6.35
C GLY A 104 16.14 -33.18 -5.23
N GLN A 105 16.43 -31.87 -5.33
CA GLN A 105 16.13 -30.90 -4.28
C GLN A 105 14.94 -30.00 -4.64
N ARG A 106 14.24 -29.53 -3.61
CA ARG A 106 13.24 -28.46 -3.70
C ARG A 106 13.92 -27.08 -3.80
N THR A 107 13.22 -26.09 -4.33
CA THR A 107 13.62 -24.68 -4.24
C THR A 107 13.37 -24.12 -2.83
N ALA A 108 13.89 -22.91 -2.56
CA ALA A 108 13.56 -22.22 -1.32
C ALA A 108 12.07 -21.87 -1.22
N ARG A 109 11.45 -21.42 -2.33
CA ARG A 109 10.02 -21.07 -2.37
C ARG A 109 9.13 -22.27 -2.11
N GLU A 110 9.45 -23.43 -2.68
CA GLU A 110 8.72 -24.66 -2.42
C GLU A 110 8.79 -25.12 -0.96
N ASN A 111 9.97 -25.00 -0.35
CA ASN A 111 10.11 -25.34 1.07
C ASN A 111 9.28 -24.41 1.96
N VAL A 112 9.25 -23.11 1.64
CA VAL A 112 8.40 -22.16 2.37
C VAL A 112 6.93 -22.47 2.17
N ALA A 113 6.49 -22.69 0.93
CA ALA A 113 5.10 -22.98 0.59
C ALA A 113 4.58 -24.31 1.19
N ASP A 114 5.44 -25.31 1.33
CA ASP A 114 5.10 -26.59 1.97
C ASP A 114 5.09 -26.49 3.50
N LEU A 115 5.88 -25.57 4.08
CA LEU A 115 5.98 -25.39 5.52
C LEU A 115 4.84 -24.55 6.10
N VAL A 116 4.48 -23.47 5.42
CA VAL A 116 3.47 -22.51 5.90
C VAL A 116 2.08 -22.88 5.41
N ASP A 117 1.07 -22.58 6.22
CA ASP A 117 -0.32 -22.74 5.84
C ASP A 117 -0.63 -21.84 4.62
N ALA A 118 -1.36 -22.39 3.64
CA ALA A 118 -1.63 -21.72 2.38
C ALA A 118 -2.27 -20.34 2.58
N GLY A 119 -1.74 -19.32 1.89
CA GLY A 119 -2.25 -17.94 1.95
C GLY A 119 -1.82 -17.14 3.18
N THR A 120 -1.04 -17.72 4.11
CA THR A 120 -0.64 -17.02 5.34
C THR A 120 0.73 -16.34 5.26
N PHE A 121 1.57 -16.71 4.29
CA PHE A 121 2.93 -16.21 4.20
C PHE A 121 2.98 -14.76 3.70
N VAL A 122 3.54 -13.88 4.52
CA VAL A 122 3.81 -12.48 4.20
C VAL A 122 5.32 -12.30 4.08
N GLU A 123 5.79 -12.21 2.83
CA GLU A 123 7.21 -12.07 2.51
C GLU A 123 7.71 -10.64 2.79
N ILE A 124 8.87 -10.53 3.43
CA ILE A 124 9.57 -9.29 3.69
C ILE A 124 10.84 -9.27 2.85
N GLY A 125 11.07 -8.15 2.15
CA GLY A 125 12.30 -7.96 1.39
C GLY A 125 12.37 -8.71 0.05
N GLN A 126 11.24 -9.16 -0.51
CA GLN A 126 11.19 -9.90 -1.79
C GLN A 126 11.96 -9.21 -2.94
N LEU A 127 11.98 -7.86 -2.96
CA LEU A 127 12.65 -7.05 -3.98
C LEU A 127 14.09 -6.65 -3.61
N ALA A 128 14.64 -7.21 -2.53
CA ALA A 128 16.04 -7.01 -2.16
C ALA A 128 16.96 -7.57 -3.25
N LEU A 129 18.09 -6.89 -3.45
CA LEU A 129 19.12 -7.23 -4.44
C LEU A 129 20.48 -7.18 -3.74
N ALA A 130 21.42 -7.99 -4.22
CA ALA A 130 22.77 -7.99 -3.69
C ALA A 130 23.43 -6.61 -3.77
N ALA A 131 24.22 -6.29 -2.75
CA ALA A 131 24.94 -5.01 -2.62
C ALA A 131 26.16 -4.89 -3.58
N GLN A 132 25.99 -5.25 -4.85
CA GLN A 132 27.05 -5.29 -5.86
C GLN A 132 26.85 -4.27 -7.00
N ARG A 133 26.12 -3.17 -6.75
CA ARG A 133 25.81 -2.12 -7.75
C ARG A 133 27.03 -1.45 -8.41
N ARG A 134 28.22 -1.57 -7.81
CA ARG A 134 29.49 -1.09 -8.40
C ARG A 134 30.07 -2.06 -9.43
N ARG A 135 29.72 -3.34 -9.36
CA ARG A 135 30.29 -4.43 -10.18
C ARG A 135 29.32 -4.94 -11.25
N ARG A 136 28.02 -4.72 -11.07
CA ARG A 136 26.96 -5.26 -11.92
C ARG A 136 25.89 -4.20 -12.19
N SER A 137 25.26 -4.30 -13.34
CA SER A 137 24.13 -3.44 -13.68
C SER A 137 22.92 -3.77 -12.80
N ARG A 138 21.97 -2.84 -12.69
CA ARG A 138 20.72 -3.07 -11.95
C ARG A 138 19.94 -4.25 -12.52
N GLN A 139 19.86 -4.35 -13.86
CA GLN A 139 19.14 -5.42 -14.54
C GLN A 139 19.78 -6.79 -14.23
N GLU A 140 21.10 -6.87 -14.29
CA GLU A 140 21.81 -8.11 -13.96
C GLU A 140 21.58 -8.52 -12.49
N LEU A 141 21.51 -7.56 -11.56
CA LEU A 141 21.20 -7.84 -10.16
C LEU A 141 19.75 -8.35 -9.97
N ILE A 142 18.79 -7.78 -10.69
CA ILE A 142 17.39 -8.24 -10.65
C ILE A 142 17.31 -9.71 -11.08
N GLU A 143 18.02 -10.08 -12.15
CA GLU A 143 18.00 -11.46 -12.67
C GLU A 143 18.77 -12.44 -11.78
N LYS A 144 19.96 -12.03 -11.30
CA LYS A 144 20.90 -12.94 -10.61
C LYS A 144 20.71 -13.00 -9.10
N SER A 145 20.07 -12.03 -8.47
CA SER A 145 19.98 -11.92 -7.01
C SER A 145 18.59 -11.53 -6.48
N PRO A 146 17.50 -12.23 -6.88
CA PRO A 146 16.20 -11.97 -6.28
C PRO A 146 16.24 -12.24 -4.77
N ALA A 147 15.54 -11.39 -4.01
CA ALA A 147 15.49 -11.41 -2.55
C ALA A 147 16.89 -11.47 -1.88
N ASP A 148 17.95 -11.06 -2.58
CA ASP A 148 19.35 -11.26 -2.20
C ASP A 148 19.68 -12.71 -1.76
N GLY A 149 18.99 -13.69 -2.33
CA GLY A 149 19.19 -15.11 -2.02
C GLY A 149 18.62 -15.56 -0.66
N MET A 150 17.75 -14.76 -0.03
CA MET A 150 17.08 -15.14 1.21
C MET A 150 15.60 -14.76 1.19
N ILE A 151 14.74 -15.76 1.32
CA ILE A 151 13.30 -15.56 1.48
C ILE A 151 13.03 -15.44 2.98
N THR A 152 12.43 -14.33 3.39
CA THR A 152 12.10 -14.07 4.80
C THR A 152 10.68 -13.59 4.93
N GLY A 153 10.03 -13.90 6.05
CA GLY A 153 8.68 -13.44 6.30
C GLY A 153 8.05 -14.08 7.53
N PHE A 154 6.75 -13.89 7.65
CA PHE A 154 5.93 -14.49 8.68
C PHE A 154 4.81 -15.31 8.04
N GLY A 155 4.43 -16.43 8.67
CA GLY A 155 3.29 -17.24 8.25
C GLY A 155 2.75 -18.03 9.43
N SER A 156 1.64 -18.73 9.21
CA SER A 156 1.13 -19.71 10.17
C SER A 156 1.65 -21.09 9.80
N ILE A 157 1.92 -21.92 10.80
CA ILE A 157 2.31 -23.32 10.62
C ILE A 157 1.43 -24.17 11.53
N ASN A 158 0.84 -25.22 10.97
CA ASN A 158 -0.05 -26.13 11.69
C ASN A 158 -1.27 -25.42 12.29
N GLY A 159 -1.87 -24.46 11.58
CA GLY A 159 -3.05 -23.73 12.04
C GLY A 159 -4.28 -24.61 12.31
N GLY A 160 -4.32 -25.84 11.76
CA GLY A 160 -5.32 -26.84 12.12
C GLY A 160 -5.08 -27.55 13.46
N LEU A 161 -3.91 -27.39 14.07
CA LEU A 161 -3.53 -28.00 15.35
C LEU A 161 -3.35 -26.98 16.48
N PHE A 162 -2.97 -25.75 16.14
CA PHE A 162 -2.70 -24.68 17.10
C PHE A 162 -3.37 -23.38 16.69
N ASP A 163 -3.98 -22.70 17.67
CA ASP A 163 -4.56 -21.37 17.48
C ASP A 163 -3.50 -20.27 17.48
N GLU A 164 -3.89 -19.07 17.03
CA GLU A 164 -3.07 -17.88 17.23
C GLU A 164 -2.93 -17.51 18.73
N PRO A 165 -1.78 -17.00 19.17
CA PRO A 165 -0.57 -16.71 18.39
C PRO A 165 0.40 -17.89 18.27
N ALA A 166 0.06 -19.07 18.80
CA ALA A 166 0.99 -20.20 18.90
C ALA A 166 1.40 -20.80 17.55
N ASN A 167 0.57 -20.65 16.52
CA ASN A 167 0.88 -21.07 15.15
C ASN A 167 1.70 -20.05 14.34
N ARG A 168 1.92 -18.82 14.85
CA ARG A 168 2.65 -17.77 14.10
C ARG A 168 4.14 -18.04 14.14
N CYS A 169 4.77 -18.10 12.98
CA CYS A 169 6.19 -18.40 12.83
C CYS A 169 6.90 -17.40 11.93
N ALA A 170 8.13 -17.03 12.29
CA ALA A 170 9.06 -16.39 11.38
C ALA A 170 9.76 -17.46 10.55
N VAL A 171 9.79 -17.28 9.23
CA VAL A 171 10.41 -18.23 8.30
C VAL A 171 11.55 -17.54 7.56
N MET A 172 12.69 -18.22 7.49
CA MET A 172 13.87 -17.80 6.74
C MET A 172 14.39 -18.98 5.93
N ALA A 173 14.54 -18.80 4.62
CA ALA A 173 15.04 -19.83 3.71
C ALA A 173 16.06 -19.24 2.74
N TYR A 174 17.29 -19.71 2.80
CA TYR A 174 18.31 -19.35 1.82
C TYR A 174 18.06 -20.06 0.47
N ASP A 175 18.13 -19.29 -0.60
CA ASP A 175 18.09 -19.79 -1.97
C ASP A 175 19.52 -20.09 -2.46
N TYR A 176 19.88 -21.36 -2.42
CA TYR A 176 21.17 -21.84 -2.92
C TYR A 176 21.42 -21.51 -4.41
N THR A 177 20.37 -21.27 -5.19
CA THR A 177 20.51 -20.95 -6.62
C THR A 177 21.03 -19.52 -6.85
N VAL A 178 20.97 -18.68 -5.82
CA VAL A 178 21.48 -17.30 -5.78
C VAL A 178 22.78 -17.29 -4.98
N PHE A 179 23.89 -17.13 -5.68
CA PHE A 179 25.24 -17.06 -5.07
C PHE A 179 25.54 -18.17 -4.04
N ALA A 180 25.08 -19.41 -4.29
CA ALA A 180 25.25 -20.53 -3.37
C ALA A 180 24.62 -20.33 -1.97
N GLY A 181 23.65 -19.42 -1.84
CA GLY A 181 22.97 -19.14 -0.57
C GLY A 181 23.88 -18.50 0.48
N THR A 182 24.92 -17.80 0.05
CA THR A 182 25.85 -17.11 0.96
C THR A 182 25.23 -15.87 1.60
N GLN A 183 25.73 -15.51 2.79
CA GLN A 183 25.36 -14.26 3.48
C GLN A 183 26.07 -13.07 2.82
N GLY A 184 25.29 -12.05 2.42
CA GLY A 184 25.75 -10.84 1.71
C GLY A 184 25.79 -9.58 2.55
#